data_AF-A0A6J4QQY8-F1
#
_entry.id   AF-A0A6J4QQY8-F1
#
_cell.length_a   1.000
_cell.length_b   1.000
_cell.length_c   1.000
_cell.angle_alpha   90.00
_cell.angle_beta   90.00
_cell.angle_gamma   90.00
#
_symmetry.space_group_name_H-M   'P 1'
#
loop_
_entity.id
_entity.type
_entity.pdbx_description
1 polymer ?
#
loop_
_entity_poly.entity_id
_entity_poly.type
_entity_poly.pdbx_seq_one_letter_code
_entity_poly.pdbx_strand_id
1 'polypeptide(L)'
;PVIHVDTDAPLYDEDGGLVTDELWGIYYKPDFYFNGVQGGATPYVVDQSASEVAVDPYGPESPDFVVGEDFARMWTSALAHCHERFEGKGYLFSKEPSGGIGCFTPDSFPVFDTFRQNAYVIADSNHGYKMMGVGALVAKELMDEPQELLEPFRFSRYETGELHPTSNSPFPWS
;
A
#
# COMPACT_ATOMS: atom_id res chain seq x y z
N PRO A 1 -16.12 0.94 -4.08
CA PRO A 1 -15.17 -0.17 -3.86
C PRO A 1 -13.76 0.30 -4.27
N VAL A 2 -12.71 -0.29 -3.71
CA VAL A 2 -11.33 -0.11 -4.20
C VAL A 2 -11.10 -1.13 -5.33
N ILE A 3 -10.58 -0.66 -6.46
CA ILE A 3 -10.21 -1.48 -7.62
C ILE A 3 -8.70 -1.64 -7.59
N HIS A 4 -8.20 -2.84 -7.85
CA HIS A 4 -6.79 -3.12 -8.11
C HIS A 4 -6.67 -3.65 -9.54
N VAL A 5 -5.67 -3.17 -10.26
CA VAL A 5 -5.31 -3.67 -11.59
C VAL A 5 -3.80 -3.88 -11.60
N ASP A 6 -3.38 -5.06 -12.02
CA ASP A 6 -2.01 -5.42 -12.33
C ASP A 6 -1.92 -5.99 -13.74
N THR A 7 -0.86 -5.63 -14.46
CA THR A 7 -0.68 -6.05 -15.86
C THR A 7 0.79 -6.05 -16.27
N ASP A 8 1.09 -6.87 -17.27
CA ASP A 8 2.36 -6.93 -18.01
C ASP A 8 2.29 -6.20 -19.36
N ALA A 9 1.16 -5.55 -19.67
CA ALA A 9 1.02 -4.77 -20.89
C ALA A 9 1.90 -3.51 -20.83
N PRO A 10 2.57 -3.11 -21.92
CA PRO A 10 3.30 -1.85 -21.94
C PRO A 10 2.35 -0.67 -21.72
N LEU A 11 2.77 0.26 -20.85
CA LEU A 11 2.04 1.47 -20.54
C LEU A 11 2.57 2.63 -21.38
N TYR A 12 1.65 3.34 -22.04
CA TYR A 12 1.94 4.55 -22.80
C TYR A 12 1.19 5.73 -22.20
N ASP A 13 1.79 6.91 -22.28
CA ASP A 13 1.12 8.16 -21.91
C ASP A 13 0.22 8.69 -23.04
N GLU A 14 -0.43 9.82 -22.79
CA GLU A 14 -1.37 10.45 -23.73
C GLU A 14 -0.71 10.93 -25.04
N ASP A 15 0.60 11.13 -25.04
CA ASP A 15 1.38 11.51 -26.23
C ASP A 15 1.92 10.27 -26.98
N GLY A 16 1.64 9.06 -26.48
CA GLY A 16 2.15 7.80 -27.03
C GLY A 16 3.58 7.48 -26.61
N GLY A 17 4.13 8.21 -25.64
CA GLY A 17 5.44 7.93 -25.05
C GLY A 17 5.37 6.71 -24.14
N LEU A 18 6.35 5.80 -24.25
CA LEU A 18 6.46 4.67 -23.33
C LEU A 18 6.71 5.19 -21.90
N VAL A 19 5.88 4.72 -20.96
CA VAL A 19 6.03 4.98 -19.53
C VAL A 19 6.80 3.82 -18.88
N THR A 20 6.36 2.59 -19.14
CA THR A 20 7.04 1.36 -18.69
C THR A 20 6.61 0.17 -19.55
N ASP A 21 7.52 -0.77 -19.77
CA ASP A 21 7.28 -2.10 -20.33
C ASP A 21 7.49 -3.23 -19.30
N GLU A 22 7.70 -2.87 -18.02
CA GLU A 22 7.74 -3.79 -16.89
C GLU A 22 6.35 -4.02 -16.29
N LEU A 23 6.23 -4.98 -15.36
CA LEU A 23 5.01 -5.19 -14.59
C LEU A 23 4.64 -3.92 -13.83
N TRP A 24 3.39 -3.48 -13.97
CA TRP A 24 2.87 -2.35 -13.24
C TRP A 24 1.47 -2.63 -12.72
N GLY A 25 1.07 -1.85 -11.72
CA GLY A 25 -0.27 -1.90 -11.19
C GLY A 25 -0.66 -0.60 -10.51
N ILE A 26 -1.96 -0.31 -10.55
CA ILE A 26 -2.57 0.78 -9.80
C ILE A 26 -3.75 0.26 -8.98
N TYR A 27 -4.03 0.96 -7.89
CA TYR A 27 -5.29 0.83 -7.19
C TYR A 27 -5.96 2.18 -7.08
N TYR A 28 -7.29 2.19 -7.13
CA TYR A 28 -8.05 3.43 -7.08
C TYR A 28 -9.49 3.21 -6.59
N LYS A 29 -10.07 4.28 -6.05
CA LYS A 29 -11.47 4.33 -5.61
C LYS A 29 -12.07 5.70 -5.94
N PRO A 30 -13.40 5.79 -6.07
CA PRO A 30 -14.09 7.08 -6.04
C PRO A 30 -13.78 7.81 -4.72
N ASP A 31 -13.49 9.09 -4.83
CA ASP A 31 -13.39 10.00 -3.70
C ASP A 31 -14.59 10.94 -3.71
N PHE A 32 -15.59 10.63 -2.90
CA PHE A 32 -16.83 11.41 -2.81
C PHE A 32 -16.65 12.73 -2.06
N TYR A 33 -15.61 12.86 -1.23
CA TYR A 33 -15.35 14.08 -0.47
C TYR A 33 -14.72 15.16 -1.36
N PHE A 34 -13.80 14.74 -2.24
CA PHE A 34 -13.12 15.62 -3.19
C PHE A 34 -13.68 15.55 -4.61
N ASN A 35 -14.77 14.81 -4.80
CA ASN A 35 -15.49 14.65 -6.06
C ASN A 35 -14.59 14.16 -7.22
N GLY A 36 -13.72 13.19 -6.92
CA GLY A 36 -12.67 12.73 -7.82
C GLY A 36 -12.36 11.25 -7.70
N VAL A 37 -11.12 10.89 -8.04
CA VAL A 37 -10.57 9.53 -7.91
C VAL A 37 -9.30 9.62 -7.08
N GLN A 38 -9.21 8.78 -6.05
CA GLN A 38 -8.03 8.65 -5.21
C GLN A 38 -7.44 7.26 -5.40
N GLY A 39 -6.11 7.17 -5.47
CA GLY A 39 -5.44 5.89 -5.58
C GLY A 39 -3.93 5.98 -5.42
N GLY A 40 -3.28 4.86 -5.68
CA GLY A 40 -1.83 4.70 -5.63
C GLY A 40 -1.37 3.62 -6.59
N ALA A 41 -0.09 3.30 -6.51
CA ALA A 41 0.56 2.23 -7.26
C ALA A 41 1.43 1.41 -6.32
N THR A 42 2.15 0.44 -6.87
CA THR A 42 3.20 -0.30 -6.14
C THR A 42 4.19 0.68 -5.48
N PRO A 43 4.54 0.49 -4.19
CA PRO A 43 5.50 1.33 -3.52
C PRO A 43 6.91 1.10 -4.09
N TYR A 44 7.73 2.15 -4.11
CA TYR A 44 9.15 1.99 -4.35
C TYR A 44 9.86 1.56 -3.05
N VAL A 45 10.99 0.87 -3.19
CA VAL A 45 11.83 0.49 -2.05
C VAL A 45 12.69 1.69 -1.65
N VAL A 46 12.66 2.04 -0.36
CA VAL A 46 13.55 3.06 0.20
C VAL A 46 14.93 2.45 0.40
N ASP A 47 15.87 2.79 -0.47
CA ASP A 47 17.26 2.28 -0.45
C ASP A 47 18.12 3.08 0.55
N GLN A 48 17.72 3.06 1.82
CA GLN A 48 18.42 3.68 2.93
C GLN A 48 18.35 2.76 4.15
N SER A 49 19.36 2.86 5.04
CA SER A 49 19.27 2.20 6.33
C SER A 49 18.05 2.72 7.11
N ALA A 50 17.31 1.83 7.75
CA ALA A 50 16.17 2.21 8.58
C ALA A 50 16.52 3.24 9.68
N SER A 51 17.77 3.28 10.15
CA SER A 51 18.24 4.27 11.13
C SER A 51 18.49 5.66 10.55
N GLU A 52 18.56 5.78 9.23
CA GLU A 52 18.87 7.01 8.49
C GLU A 52 17.62 7.59 7.80
N VAL A 53 16.54 6.83 7.71
CA VAL A 53 15.26 7.26 7.16
C VAL A 53 14.60 8.29 8.09
N ALA A 54 14.45 9.52 7.61
CA ALA A 54 13.73 10.58 8.31
C ALA A 54 12.23 10.47 8.06
N VAL A 55 11.50 9.86 9.00
CA VAL A 55 10.03 9.75 8.92
C VAL A 55 9.36 11.11 9.06
N ASP A 56 9.94 11.99 9.87
CA ASP A 56 9.43 13.33 10.14
C ASP A 56 10.22 14.42 9.39
N PRO A 57 9.52 15.46 8.88
CA PRO A 57 8.07 15.63 8.93
C PRO A 57 7.33 14.65 7.99
N TYR A 58 6.21 14.12 8.45
CA TYR A 58 5.41 13.14 7.71
C TYR A 58 4.35 13.80 6.81
N GLY A 59 3.89 13.08 5.78
CA GLY A 59 2.78 13.49 4.93
C GLY A 59 3.15 14.63 3.97
N PRO A 60 2.28 15.64 3.74
CA PRO A 60 2.54 16.71 2.77
C PRO A 60 3.77 17.57 3.06
N GLU A 61 4.25 17.58 4.32
CA GLU A 61 5.46 18.29 4.72
C GLU A 61 6.73 17.46 4.48
N SER A 62 6.61 16.17 4.15
CA SER A 62 7.74 15.30 3.90
C SER A 62 8.51 15.75 2.65
N PRO A 63 9.84 15.93 2.75
CA PRO A 63 10.66 16.24 1.58
C PRO A 63 10.92 15.02 0.69
N ASP A 64 10.81 13.80 1.25
CA ASP A 64 11.30 12.58 0.62
C ASP A 64 10.16 11.65 0.17
N PHE A 65 9.07 11.55 0.95
CA PHE A 65 8.03 10.54 0.75
C PHE A 65 6.75 11.13 0.16
N VAL A 66 6.92 11.98 -0.86
CA VAL A 66 5.83 12.57 -1.66
C VAL A 66 5.94 12.16 -3.12
N VAL A 67 4.80 12.05 -3.78
CA VAL A 67 4.75 11.66 -5.19
C VAL A 67 5.26 12.78 -6.10
N GLY A 68 6.05 12.40 -7.09
CA GLY A 68 6.59 13.30 -8.11
C GLY A 68 5.84 13.25 -9.45
N GLU A 69 6.36 13.97 -10.43
CA GLU A 69 5.80 14.04 -11.79
C GLU A 69 5.78 12.69 -12.49
N ASP A 70 6.77 11.83 -12.27
CA ASP A 70 6.82 10.48 -12.85
C ASP A 70 5.66 9.61 -12.36
N PHE A 71 5.32 9.70 -11.07
CA PHE A 71 4.17 9.01 -10.52
C PHE A 71 2.87 9.58 -11.10
N ALA A 72 2.75 10.90 -11.21
CA ALA A 72 1.56 11.53 -11.80
C ALA A 72 1.36 11.09 -13.27
N ARG A 73 2.43 11.09 -14.07
CA ARG A 73 2.43 10.59 -15.46
C ARG A 73 2.02 9.12 -15.51
N MET A 74 2.66 8.26 -14.71
CA MET A 74 2.35 6.82 -14.70
C MET A 74 0.91 6.56 -14.25
N TRP A 75 0.49 7.10 -13.12
CA TRP A 75 -0.80 6.77 -12.52
C TRP A 75 -1.98 7.26 -13.37
N THR A 76 -1.87 8.47 -13.95
CA THR A 76 -2.91 8.98 -14.86
C THR A 76 -2.97 8.21 -16.18
N SER A 77 -1.82 7.84 -16.75
CA SER A 77 -1.75 6.98 -17.94
C SER A 77 -2.36 5.61 -17.69
N ALA A 78 -2.03 5.00 -16.54
CA ALA A 78 -2.57 3.72 -16.12
C ALA A 78 -4.08 3.79 -15.90
N LEU A 79 -4.58 4.87 -15.29
CA LEU A 79 -6.01 5.06 -15.08
C LEU A 79 -6.76 5.23 -16.41
N ALA A 80 -6.17 5.93 -17.39
CA ALA A 80 -6.70 6.04 -18.75
C ALA A 80 -6.68 4.70 -19.49
N HIS A 81 -5.60 3.91 -19.36
CA HIS A 81 -5.51 2.56 -19.89
C HIS A 81 -6.63 1.65 -19.36
N CYS A 82 -6.92 1.71 -18.07
CA CYS A 82 -8.02 0.94 -17.48
C CYS A 82 -9.41 1.46 -17.89
N HIS A 83 -9.53 2.76 -18.19
CA HIS A 83 -10.79 3.45 -18.39
C HIS A 83 -10.66 4.65 -19.35
N GLU A 84 -11.10 4.44 -20.60
CA GLU A 84 -11.08 5.43 -21.70
C GLU A 84 -11.61 6.83 -21.29
N ARG A 85 -12.56 6.92 -20.36
CA ARG A 85 -13.09 8.21 -19.86
C ARG A 85 -12.05 9.13 -19.21
N PHE A 86 -10.88 8.61 -18.82
CA PHE A 86 -9.79 9.38 -18.23
C PHE A 86 -8.69 9.72 -19.24
N GLU A 87 -8.82 9.31 -20.51
CA GLU A 87 -7.91 9.75 -21.57
C GLU A 87 -7.90 11.27 -21.70
N GLY A 88 -6.70 11.85 -21.81
CA GLY A 88 -6.51 13.29 -21.90
C GLY A 88 -6.88 14.06 -20.62
N LYS A 89 -7.05 13.37 -19.47
CA LYS A 89 -7.43 13.99 -18.18
C LYS A 89 -6.27 14.14 -17.20
N GLY A 90 -5.03 13.90 -17.62
CA GLY A 90 -3.85 14.06 -16.76
C GLY A 90 -3.75 15.45 -16.11
N TYR A 91 -4.22 16.49 -16.81
CA TYR A 91 -4.26 17.88 -16.32
C TYR A 91 -5.14 18.08 -15.06
N LEU A 92 -6.00 17.13 -14.69
CA LEU A 92 -6.82 17.18 -13.48
C LEU A 92 -6.11 16.61 -12.25
N PHE A 93 -4.92 16.02 -12.40
CA PHE A 93 -4.17 15.46 -11.28
C PHE A 93 -3.82 16.55 -10.25
N SER A 94 -4.07 16.29 -8.97
CA SER A 94 -3.73 17.22 -7.90
C SER A 94 -2.21 17.31 -7.75
N LYS A 95 -1.69 18.54 -7.70
CA LYS A 95 -0.26 18.80 -7.48
C LYS A 95 0.08 19.03 -6.00
N GLU A 96 -0.90 18.86 -5.11
CA GLU A 96 -0.64 18.91 -3.68
C GLU A 96 0.28 17.75 -3.28
N PRO A 97 1.35 18.01 -2.51
CA PRO A 97 2.23 16.97 -2.01
C PRO A 97 1.42 15.90 -1.28
N SER A 98 1.54 14.67 -1.74
CA SER A 98 0.83 13.52 -1.20
C SER A 98 1.72 12.29 -1.29
N GLY A 99 1.60 11.39 -0.33
CA GLY A 99 2.47 10.22 -0.22
C GLY A 99 2.57 9.75 1.22
N GLY A 100 3.51 8.87 1.46
CA GLY A 100 3.78 8.31 2.77
C GLY A 100 4.82 7.21 2.68
N ILE A 101 5.28 6.79 3.85
CA ILE A 101 6.19 5.67 4.02
C ILE A 101 5.54 4.64 4.93
N GLY A 102 5.74 3.37 4.62
CA GLY A 102 5.27 2.23 5.41
C GLY A 102 6.39 1.21 5.60
N CYS A 103 6.21 0.32 6.57
CA CYS A 103 7.11 -0.80 6.80
C CYS A 103 6.39 -2.11 6.47
N PHE A 104 7.07 -2.99 5.76
CA PHE A 104 6.62 -4.34 5.48
C PHE A 104 7.24 -5.31 6.48
N THR A 105 6.46 -6.29 6.90
CA THR A 105 6.99 -7.47 7.59
C THR A 105 7.68 -8.40 6.57
N PRO A 106 8.50 -9.38 7.00
CA PRO A 106 9.23 -10.24 6.08
C PRO A 106 8.39 -11.02 5.05
N ASP A 107 7.13 -11.30 5.38
CA ASP A 107 6.17 -11.99 4.51
C ASP A 107 5.06 -11.07 4.00
N SER A 108 5.14 -9.75 4.27
CA SER A 108 4.15 -8.74 3.90
C SER A 108 2.76 -8.89 4.53
N PHE A 109 2.60 -9.71 5.56
CA PHE A 109 1.34 -9.83 6.32
C PHE A 109 1.48 -9.24 7.73
N PRO A 110 0.40 -8.71 8.32
CA PRO A 110 0.48 -8.09 9.63
C PRO A 110 0.93 -9.05 10.73
N VAL A 111 1.36 -8.48 11.86
CA VAL A 111 1.62 -9.22 13.11
C VAL A 111 0.66 -8.71 14.18
N PHE A 112 -0.06 -9.63 14.83
CA PHE A 112 -0.89 -9.36 16.00
C PHE A 112 -0.45 -10.28 17.14
N ASP A 113 0.28 -9.75 18.11
CA ASP A 113 0.85 -10.60 19.16
C ASP A 113 1.19 -9.84 20.44
N THR A 114 1.32 -10.60 21.54
CA THR A 114 1.84 -10.10 22.81
C THR A 114 3.35 -10.24 22.87
N PHE A 115 4.04 -9.11 22.86
CA PHE A 115 5.48 -9.03 23.03
C PHE A 115 5.84 -8.83 24.50
N ARG A 116 6.92 -9.48 24.92
CA ARG A 116 7.49 -9.37 26.28
C ARG A 116 6.47 -9.61 27.40
N GLN A 117 5.37 -10.32 27.09
CA GLN A 117 4.27 -10.66 28.00
C GLN A 117 3.50 -9.45 28.57
N ASN A 118 3.73 -8.24 28.06
CA ASN A 118 3.16 -7.02 28.65
C ASN A 118 2.74 -5.95 27.64
N ALA A 119 2.98 -6.15 26.34
CA ALA A 119 2.59 -5.21 25.30
C ALA A 119 2.00 -5.95 24.11
N TYR A 120 0.79 -5.58 23.70
CA TYR A 120 0.21 -6.07 22.46
C TYR A 120 0.68 -5.20 21.29
N VAL A 121 1.20 -5.82 20.24
CA VAL A 121 1.70 -5.14 19.05
C VAL A 121 0.78 -5.47 17.88
N ILE A 122 0.32 -4.40 17.20
CA ILE A 122 -0.33 -4.46 15.90
C ILE A 122 0.64 -3.88 14.88
N ALA A 123 1.30 -4.74 14.09
CA ALA A 123 2.17 -4.31 13.00
C ALA A 123 1.46 -4.58 11.67
N ASP A 124 1.02 -3.52 10.99
CA ASP A 124 0.09 -3.56 9.85
C ASP A 124 0.69 -4.13 8.55
N SER A 125 2.00 -4.02 8.33
CA SER A 125 2.63 -4.36 7.04
C SER A 125 2.01 -3.61 5.85
N ASN A 126 1.58 -2.36 6.06
CA ASN A 126 1.02 -1.46 5.05
C ASN A 126 -0.34 -1.86 4.44
N HIS A 127 -1.18 -2.62 5.17
CA HIS A 127 -2.54 -2.99 4.75
C HIS A 127 -3.63 -2.00 5.22
N GLY A 128 -3.28 -1.07 6.11
CA GLY A 128 -3.99 0.12 6.58
C GLY A 128 -5.51 -0.02 6.69
N TYR A 129 -6.21 0.29 5.60
CA TYR A 129 -7.67 0.28 5.55
C TYR A 129 -8.29 -1.09 5.87
N LYS A 130 -7.62 -2.19 5.49
CA LYS A 130 -8.10 -3.56 5.75
C LYS A 130 -8.11 -3.91 7.26
N MET A 131 -7.41 -3.12 8.07
CA MET A 131 -7.18 -3.39 9.49
C MET A 131 -8.28 -2.90 10.41
N MET A 132 -9.23 -2.09 9.94
CA MET A 132 -10.30 -1.55 10.79
C MET A 132 -11.13 -2.65 11.46
N GLY A 133 -11.28 -3.82 10.82
CA GLY A 133 -11.96 -4.98 11.42
C GLY A 133 -11.13 -5.72 12.46
N VAL A 134 -9.81 -5.63 12.39
CA VAL A 134 -8.90 -6.39 13.27
C VAL A 134 -8.87 -5.82 14.68
N GLY A 135 -9.01 -4.50 14.84
CA GLY A 135 -9.04 -3.87 16.17
C GLY A 135 -10.11 -4.46 17.10
N ALA A 136 -11.26 -4.86 16.55
CA ALA A 136 -12.31 -5.53 17.32
C ALA A 136 -11.92 -6.96 17.77
N LEU A 137 -11.17 -7.69 16.95
CA LEU A 137 -10.65 -9.02 17.30
C LEU A 137 -9.56 -8.89 18.38
N VAL A 138 -8.61 -7.98 18.19
CA VAL A 138 -7.55 -7.71 19.17
C VAL A 138 -8.14 -7.29 20.52
N ALA A 139 -9.18 -6.45 20.53
CA ALA A 139 -9.84 -6.04 21.76
C ALA A 139 -10.46 -7.22 22.53
N LYS A 140 -11.03 -8.21 21.84
CA LYS A 140 -11.55 -9.43 22.47
C LYS A 140 -10.43 -10.30 23.04
N GLU A 141 -9.34 -10.46 22.29
CA GLU A 141 -8.17 -11.22 22.75
C GLU A 141 -7.56 -10.64 24.03
N LEU A 142 -7.49 -9.30 24.12
CA LEU A 142 -7.07 -8.60 25.33
C LEU A 142 -8.01 -8.79 26.53
N MET A 143 -9.24 -9.23 26.30
CA MET A 143 -10.24 -9.55 27.33
C MET A 143 -10.30 -11.07 27.60
N ASP A 144 -9.21 -11.79 27.30
CA ASP A 144 -9.09 -13.24 27.46
C ASP A 144 -10.09 -14.07 26.62
N GLU A 145 -10.54 -13.52 25.49
CA GLU A 145 -11.34 -14.24 24.48
C GLU A 145 -10.47 -14.57 23.25
N PRO A 146 -9.93 -15.80 23.12
CA PRO A 146 -9.05 -16.15 22.00
C PRO A 146 -9.70 -15.96 20.63
N GLN A 147 -8.95 -15.46 19.65
CA GLN A 147 -9.43 -15.23 18.29
C GLN A 147 -8.69 -16.11 17.28
N GLU A 148 -9.30 -17.21 16.84
CA GLU A 148 -8.71 -18.13 15.85
C GLU A 148 -8.27 -17.44 14.54
N LEU A 149 -8.95 -16.36 14.16
CA LEU A 149 -8.62 -15.57 12.97
C LEU A 149 -7.28 -14.84 13.06
N LEU A 150 -6.76 -14.62 14.28
CA LEU A 150 -5.47 -13.96 14.50
C LEU A 150 -4.29 -14.95 14.51
N GLU A 151 -4.54 -16.25 14.65
CA GLU A 151 -3.48 -17.26 14.80
C GLU A 151 -2.50 -17.33 13.61
N PRO A 152 -2.91 -17.21 12.35
CA PRO A 152 -1.95 -17.16 11.24
C PRO A 152 -0.99 -15.96 11.30
N PHE A 153 -1.36 -14.90 12.03
CA PHE A 153 -0.64 -13.63 12.09
C PHE A 153 0.24 -13.48 13.34
N ARG A 154 0.45 -14.56 14.09
CA ARG A 154 1.36 -14.55 15.25
C ARG A 154 2.79 -14.29 14.82
N PHE A 155 3.58 -13.71 15.72
CA PHE A 155 5.01 -13.51 15.48
C PHE A 155 5.77 -14.84 15.43
N SER A 156 5.28 -15.87 16.15
CA SER A 156 5.86 -17.22 16.17
C SER A 156 5.94 -17.88 14.79
N ARG A 157 5.12 -17.46 13.81
CA ARG A 157 5.14 -18.01 12.45
C ARG A 157 6.51 -17.93 11.77
N TYR A 158 7.32 -16.93 12.14
CA TYR A 158 8.68 -16.78 11.62
C TYR A 158 9.63 -17.84 12.19
N GLU A 159 9.42 -18.26 13.44
CA GLU A 159 10.19 -19.33 14.07
C GLU A 159 9.73 -20.72 13.59
N THR A 160 8.42 -20.92 13.44
CA THR A 160 7.84 -22.20 13.00
C THR A 160 7.95 -22.43 11.49
N GLY A 161 8.16 -21.38 10.70
CA GLY A 161 8.19 -21.44 9.24
C GLY A 161 6.80 -21.48 8.60
N GLU A 162 5.74 -21.21 9.36
CA GLU A 162 4.35 -21.15 8.91
C GLU A 162 4.05 -19.80 8.25
N LEU A 163 4.90 -19.40 7.30
CA LEU A 163 4.79 -18.12 6.59
C LEU A 163 3.56 -18.08 5.70
N HIS A 164 3.04 -16.89 5.49
CA HIS A 164 1.96 -16.66 4.53
C HIS A 164 2.44 -16.85 3.07
N PRO A 165 1.52 -17.16 2.14
CA PRO A 165 1.87 -17.35 0.72
C PRO A 165 2.41 -16.08 0.08
N THR A 166 3.25 -16.25 -0.94
CA THR A 166 3.75 -15.17 -1.79
C THR A 166 2.95 -15.07 -3.07
N SER A 167 2.78 -13.84 -3.58
CA SER A 167 2.10 -13.55 -4.84
C SER A 167 3.09 -13.15 -5.94
N ASN A 168 2.72 -13.40 -7.19
CA ASN A 168 3.46 -12.90 -8.36
C ASN A 168 3.00 -11.48 -8.77
N SER A 169 2.05 -10.89 -8.05
CA SER A 169 1.59 -9.53 -8.28
C SER A 169 2.71 -8.53 -8.02
N PRO A 170 2.79 -7.41 -8.76
CA PRO A 170 3.70 -6.32 -8.42
C PRO A 170 3.37 -5.69 -7.06
N PHE A 171 2.20 -5.95 -6.49
CA PHE A 171 1.85 -5.48 -5.15
C PHE A 171 2.36 -6.43 -4.06
N PRO A 172 3.13 -5.92 -3.08
CA PRO A 172 3.67 -6.77 -2.01
C PRO A 172 2.60 -7.29 -1.05
N TRP A 173 1.35 -6.79 -1.11
CA TRP A 173 0.23 -7.14 -0.24
C TRP A 173 -0.87 -7.98 -0.91
N SER A 174 -0.59 -8.50 -2.10
CA SER A 174 -1.49 -9.35 -2.89
C SER A 174 -1.22 -10.83 -2.67
#